data_AF-A0A435XV62-F1
#
_entry.id   AF-A0A435XV62-F1
#
_cell.length_a   1.000
_cell.length_b   1.000
_cell.length_c   1.000
_cell.angle_alpha   90.00
_cell.angle_beta   90.00
_cell.angle_gamma   90.00
#
_symmetry.space_group_name_H-M   'P 1'
#
loop_
_entity.id
_entity.type
_entity.pdbx_description
1 polymer ?
#
loop_
_entity_poly.entity_id
_entity_poly.type
_entity_poly.pdbx_seq_one_letter_code
_entity_poly.pdbx_strand_id
1 'polypeptide(L)'
;AVVETSQTRQAGRGPLAVDAAGSYTMAGGVVLDQATLTGDKISGKATGTLNPNGASDFALDLISSGPSLPLILGSAESPVKIEIRSLSAKVAGESTRARLDVSAILPSIVTSPARVDGLALALHSDAFDLKNRAGSVSGTVSVDKVGLDNPVIAPLIAGKVTAALSGRLTADAVAIDSGSLKSDALNSQVAGQVSLRDGAIDLNLKADAPSSALPAAARGMLGERAEISATLKRDPNGSIAIGGLKLTSGALTAEGQASLADNKV
;
A
#
# COMPACT_ATOMS: atom_id res chain seq x y z
N ALA A 1 -34.21 -11.56 3.83
CA ALA A 1 -34.38 -11.24 5.25
C ALA A 1 -33.78 -9.86 5.46
N VAL A 2 -34.57 -8.92 5.97
CA VAL A 2 -34.08 -7.61 6.40
C VAL A 2 -33.44 -7.82 7.76
N VAL A 3 -32.20 -7.38 7.93
CA VAL A 3 -31.48 -7.46 9.21
C VAL A 3 -31.24 -6.03 9.66
N GLU A 4 -31.93 -5.62 10.73
CA GLU A 4 -31.64 -4.38 11.45
C GLU A 4 -30.75 -4.74 12.65
N THR A 5 -29.58 -4.12 12.75
CA THR A 5 -28.74 -4.25 13.94
C THR A 5 -28.40 -2.88 14.51
N SER A 6 -28.87 -2.60 15.72
CA SER A 6 -28.35 -1.53 16.55
C SER A 6 -27.43 -2.13 17.61
N GLN A 7 -26.12 -1.90 17.52
CA GLN A 7 -25.15 -2.35 18.53
C GLN A 7 -24.25 -1.19 18.97
N THR A 8 -24.03 -1.08 20.27
CA THR A 8 -23.05 -0.20 20.87
C THR A 8 -21.78 -0.98 21.23
N ARG A 9 -20.66 -0.75 20.53
CA ARG A 9 -19.34 -1.32 20.86
C ARG A 9 -18.29 -0.23 20.97
N GLN A 10 -17.34 -0.34 21.90
CA GLN A 10 -16.35 0.71 22.11
C GLN A 10 -15.29 0.75 21.00
N ALA A 11 -15.47 1.62 20.00
CA ALA A 11 -14.38 2.01 19.09
C ALA A 11 -13.65 3.22 19.68
N GLY A 12 -12.73 2.96 20.62
CA GLY A 12 -11.68 3.94 20.96
C GLY A 12 -12.03 5.07 21.94
N ARG A 13 -12.80 4.77 23.01
CA ARG A 13 -13.08 5.59 24.23
C ARG A 13 -14.42 6.38 24.27
N GLY A 14 -15.50 5.82 23.74
CA GLY A 14 -16.85 6.40 23.83
C GLY A 14 -17.94 5.44 23.33
N PRO A 15 -19.23 5.77 23.51
CA PRO A 15 -20.33 5.03 22.87
C PRO A 15 -20.21 5.12 21.35
N LEU A 16 -20.55 4.02 20.66
CA LEU A 16 -20.57 3.93 19.21
C LEU A 16 -21.98 3.55 18.80
N ALA A 17 -22.69 4.43 18.12
CA ALA A 17 -23.96 4.09 17.50
C ALA A 17 -23.67 3.46 16.13
N VAL A 18 -24.15 2.24 15.93
CA VAL A 18 -24.21 1.59 14.62
C VAL A 18 -25.68 1.47 14.27
N ASP A 19 -26.04 1.96 13.10
CA ASP A 19 -27.34 1.74 12.48
C ASP A 19 -27.11 1.19 11.08
N ALA A 20 -27.74 0.06 10.75
CA ALA A 20 -27.56 -0.59 9.47
C ALA A 20 -28.84 -1.30 9.08
N ALA A 21 -29.32 -0.99 7.88
CA ALA A 21 -30.45 -1.61 7.23
C ALA A 21 -30.02 -2.12 5.85
N GLY A 22 -30.42 -3.34 5.55
CA GLY A 22 -30.09 -3.96 4.28
C GLY A 22 -30.58 -5.40 4.18
N SER A 23 -30.17 -6.04 3.08
CA SER A 23 -30.53 -7.43 2.78
C SER A 23 -29.42 -8.15 2.05
N TYR A 24 -29.44 -9.47 2.14
CA TYR A 24 -28.62 -10.36 1.32
C TYR A 24 -29.44 -10.83 0.12
N THR A 25 -28.81 -10.85 -1.06
CA THR A 25 -29.41 -11.42 -2.27
C THR A 25 -29.12 -12.92 -2.34
N MET A 26 -29.98 -13.69 -3.02
CA MET A 26 -29.76 -15.13 -3.18
C MET A 26 -28.48 -15.46 -3.99
N ALA A 27 -27.95 -14.49 -4.74
CA ALA A 27 -26.71 -14.59 -5.48
C ALA A 27 -25.47 -14.22 -4.63
N GLY A 28 -25.60 -14.10 -3.31
CA GLY A 28 -24.50 -13.77 -2.40
C GLY A 28 -24.09 -12.29 -2.43
N GLY A 29 -24.94 -11.43 -2.99
CA GLY A 29 -24.77 -9.98 -2.94
C GLY A 29 -25.29 -9.39 -1.63
N VAL A 30 -24.85 -8.18 -1.33
CA VAL A 30 -25.28 -7.38 -0.20
C VAL A 30 -25.90 -6.10 -0.73
N VAL A 31 -27.09 -5.76 -0.25
CA VAL A 31 -27.74 -4.46 -0.46
C VAL A 31 -27.75 -3.76 0.89
N LEU A 32 -27.08 -2.61 0.98
CA LEU A 32 -27.19 -1.69 2.10
C LEU A 32 -28.07 -0.53 1.68
N ASP A 33 -29.26 -0.42 2.28
CA ASP A 33 -30.08 0.78 2.12
C ASP A 33 -29.36 1.96 2.76
N GLN A 34 -28.91 1.75 4.01
CA GLN A 34 -28.08 2.66 4.75
C GLN A 34 -27.32 1.88 5.83
N ALA A 35 -26.05 2.22 6.02
CA ALA A 35 -25.37 1.99 7.29
C ALA A 35 -24.68 3.27 7.74
N THR A 36 -24.84 3.63 9.00
CA THR A 36 -24.16 4.74 9.65
C THR A 36 -23.43 4.23 10.88
N LEU A 37 -22.28 4.84 11.11
CA LEU A 37 -21.42 4.63 12.25
C LEU A 37 -21.16 5.99 12.88
N THR A 38 -21.52 6.19 14.14
CA THR A 38 -21.27 7.45 14.84
C THR A 38 -20.68 7.16 16.20
N GLY A 39 -19.47 7.65 16.46
CA GLY A 39 -18.85 7.64 17.77
C GLY A 39 -18.07 8.92 18.01
N ASP A 40 -17.52 9.08 19.21
CA ASP A 40 -16.88 10.32 19.66
C ASP A 40 -15.75 10.80 18.74
N LYS A 41 -15.06 9.88 18.06
CA LYS A 41 -13.92 10.18 17.17
C LYS A 41 -14.11 9.75 15.73
N ILE A 42 -15.29 9.21 15.38
CA ILE A 42 -15.49 8.57 14.09
C ILE A 42 -16.92 8.76 13.60
N SER A 43 -17.05 9.04 12.31
CA SER A 43 -18.31 9.03 11.60
C SER A 43 -18.11 8.22 10.32
N GLY A 44 -19.07 7.40 9.97
CA GLY A 44 -19.02 6.59 8.76
C GLY A 44 -20.40 6.41 8.15
N LYS A 45 -20.43 6.28 6.83
CA LYS A 45 -21.61 5.96 6.06
C LYS A 45 -21.25 4.92 5.01
N ALA A 46 -22.09 3.90 4.86
CA ALA A 46 -22.07 3.00 3.73
C ALA A 46 -23.46 2.87 3.12
N THR A 47 -23.54 2.70 1.81
CA THR A 47 -24.81 2.55 1.09
C THR A 47 -24.57 1.89 -0.26
N GLY A 48 -25.62 1.30 -0.81
CA GLY A 48 -25.63 0.74 -2.15
C GLY A 48 -25.53 -0.78 -2.17
N THR A 49 -25.30 -1.32 -3.36
CA THR A 49 -25.29 -2.75 -3.64
C THR A 49 -23.90 -3.23 -3.99
N LEU A 50 -23.44 -4.27 -3.32
CA LEU A 50 -22.27 -5.04 -3.70
C LEU A 50 -22.72 -6.44 -4.13
N ASN A 51 -22.72 -6.70 -5.42
CA ASN A 51 -23.15 -7.98 -5.99
C ASN A 51 -21.98 -8.64 -6.73
N PRO A 52 -21.36 -9.71 -6.18
CA PRO A 52 -20.23 -10.38 -6.83
C PRO A 52 -20.63 -11.18 -8.07
N ASN A 53 -21.92 -11.34 -8.35
CA ASN A 53 -22.43 -12.06 -9.52
C ASN A 53 -23.31 -11.18 -10.42
N GLY A 54 -23.24 -9.84 -10.30
CA GLY A 54 -24.00 -8.90 -11.11
C GLY A 54 -23.52 -7.46 -10.96
N ALA A 55 -24.38 -6.49 -11.21
CA ALA A 55 -24.06 -5.08 -11.05
C ALA A 55 -23.89 -4.67 -9.57
N SER A 56 -22.84 -3.91 -9.30
CA SER A 56 -22.57 -3.25 -8.03
C SER A 56 -22.61 -1.73 -8.18
N ASP A 57 -23.07 -1.05 -7.16
CA ASP A 57 -22.99 0.39 -6.97
C ASP A 57 -22.95 0.62 -5.46
N PHE A 58 -21.74 0.68 -4.90
CA PHE A 58 -21.51 0.70 -3.46
C PHE A 58 -20.55 1.84 -3.11
N ALA A 59 -20.86 2.56 -2.04
CA ALA A 59 -20.02 3.60 -1.49
C ALA A 59 -19.85 3.41 0.03
N LEU A 60 -18.63 3.63 0.50
CA LEU A 60 -18.25 3.67 1.91
C LEU A 60 -17.39 4.90 2.14
N ASP A 61 -17.77 5.70 3.12
CA ASP A 61 -16.98 6.82 3.63
C ASP A 61 -16.81 6.67 5.14
N LEU A 62 -15.59 6.84 5.62
CA LEU A 62 -15.22 6.87 7.03
C LEU A 62 -14.38 8.11 7.26
N ILE A 63 -14.77 8.92 8.25
CA ILE A 63 -14.13 10.19 8.55
C ILE A 63 -13.96 10.28 10.06
N SER A 64 -12.78 10.73 10.50
CA SER A 64 -12.56 11.06 11.90
C SER A 64 -13.37 12.30 12.28
N SER A 65 -14.14 12.22 13.38
CA SER A 65 -14.86 13.36 13.95
C SER A 65 -13.94 14.35 14.67
N GLY A 66 -12.68 13.95 14.94
CA GLY A 66 -11.60 14.77 15.48
C GLY A 66 -10.37 14.81 14.54
N PRO A 67 -9.13 15.03 15.06
CA PRO A 67 -7.94 15.08 14.22
C PRO A 67 -7.64 13.75 13.51
N SER A 68 -7.84 12.64 14.22
CA SER A 68 -7.72 11.26 13.70
C SER A 68 -8.34 10.24 14.66
N LEU A 69 -8.63 9.06 14.11
CA LEU A 69 -8.98 7.85 14.82
C LEU A 69 -7.72 6.99 15.07
N PRO A 70 -7.31 6.77 16.32
CA PRO A 70 -6.20 5.89 16.64
C PRO A 70 -6.64 4.42 16.58
N LEU A 71 -5.91 3.61 15.81
CA LEU A 71 -6.00 2.15 15.79
C LEU A 71 -4.65 1.54 16.15
N ILE A 72 -4.70 0.43 16.90
CA ILE A 72 -3.52 -0.40 17.16
C ILE A 72 -3.80 -1.78 16.57
N LEU A 73 -2.98 -2.19 15.61
CA LEU A 73 -3.00 -3.49 14.96
C LEU A 73 -1.74 -4.28 15.35
N GLY A 74 -1.72 -5.58 15.09
CA GLY A 74 -0.57 -6.45 15.38
C GLY A 74 -0.57 -7.01 16.81
N SER A 75 0.51 -7.70 17.16
CA SER A 75 0.68 -8.29 18.50
C SER A 75 1.24 -7.26 19.49
N ALA A 76 1.23 -7.61 20.79
CA ALA A 76 1.79 -6.74 21.83
C ALA A 76 3.30 -6.52 21.65
N GLU A 77 4.00 -7.50 21.08
CA GLU A 77 5.44 -7.49 20.80
C GLU A 77 5.79 -6.68 19.55
N SER A 78 4.83 -6.47 18.64
CA SER A 78 5.03 -5.72 17.39
C SER A 78 3.77 -4.94 17.00
N PRO A 79 3.41 -3.91 17.80
CA PRO A 79 2.22 -3.12 17.53
C PRO A 79 2.45 -2.15 16.37
N VAL A 80 1.43 -2.03 15.52
CA VAL A 80 1.32 -1.03 14.47
C VAL A 80 0.29 -0.01 14.89
N LYS A 81 0.72 1.21 15.20
CA LYS A 81 -0.18 2.31 15.56
C LYS A 81 -0.51 3.09 14.30
N ILE A 82 -1.79 3.27 14.02
CA ILE A 82 -2.30 3.94 12.82
C ILE A 82 -3.24 5.05 13.27
N GLU A 83 -3.02 6.26 12.78
CA GLU A 83 -3.99 7.34 12.89
C GLU A 83 -4.75 7.44 11.56
N ILE A 84 -6.07 7.31 11.59
CA ILE A 84 -6.93 7.39 10.40
C ILE A 84 -7.68 8.72 10.42
N ARG A 85 -7.50 9.55 9.38
CA ARG A 85 -8.32 10.76 9.21
C ARG A 85 -9.53 10.49 8.32
N SER A 86 -9.32 9.79 7.21
CA SER A 86 -10.42 9.42 6.30
C SER A 86 -10.10 8.15 5.52
N LEU A 87 -11.14 7.38 5.21
CA LEU A 87 -11.14 6.30 4.23
C LEU A 87 -12.36 6.48 3.33
N SER A 88 -12.21 6.26 2.03
CA SER A 88 -13.33 6.21 1.09
C SER A 88 -13.12 5.06 0.13
N ALA A 89 -14.20 4.34 -0.18
CA ALA A 89 -14.20 3.28 -1.18
C ALA A 89 -15.48 3.36 -2.01
N LYS A 90 -15.33 3.21 -3.33
CA LYS A 90 -16.44 3.16 -4.28
C LYS A 90 -16.26 2.00 -5.23
N VAL A 91 -17.37 1.34 -5.54
CA VAL A 91 -17.45 0.22 -6.47
C VAL A 91 -18.63 0.48 -7.39
N ALA A 92 -18.44 0.45 -8.69
CA ALA A 92 -19.52 0.66 -9.65
C ALA A 92 -19.39 -0.23 -10.88
N GLY A 93 -20.52 -0.72 -11.39
CA GLY A 93 -20.60 -1.52 -12.62
C GLY A 93 -20.68 -3.03 -12.39
N GLU A 94 -20.57 -3.78 -13.48
CA GLU A 94 -20.69 -5.25 -13.46
C GLU A 94 -19.54 -5.91 -12.70
N SER A 95 -19.85 -6.92 -11.90
CA SER A 95 -18.88 -7.64 -11.06
C SER A 95 -17.62 -8.14 -11.76
N THR A 96 -17.69 -8.45 -13.05
CA THR A 96 -16.53 -8.93 -13.85
C THR A 96 -15.64 -7.79 -14.37
N ARG A 97 -16.06 -6.53 -14.22
CA ARG A 97 -15.40 -5.33 -14.74
C ARG A 97 -15.80 -4.07 -13.96
N ALA A 98 -15.82 -4.18 -12.63
CA ALA A 98 -16.23 -3.11 -11.76
C ALA A 98 -15.15 -2.01 -11.73
N ARG A 99 -15.58 -0.75 -11.79
CA ARG A 99 -14.74 0.36 -11.41
C ARG A 99 -14.57 0.36 -9.90
N LEU A 100 -13.32 0.49 -9.44
CA LEU A 100 -12.96 0.61 -8.03
C LEU A 100 -12.20 1.91 -7.80
N ASP A 101 -12.59 2.65 -6.79
CA ASP A 101 -11.84 3.81 -6.29
C ASP A 101 -11.69 3.66 -4.79
N VAL A 102 -10.45 3.69 -4.28
CA VAL A 102 -10.17 3.64 -2.84
C VAL A 102 -9.23 4.77 -2.50
N SER A 103 -9.50 5.50 -1.43
CA SER A 103 -8.60 6.51 -0.91
C SER A 103 -8.51 6.48 0.60
N ALA A 104 -7.34 6.85 1.12
CA ALA A 104 -7.09 6.92 2.55
C ALA A 104 -6.21 8.13 2.87
N ILE A 105 -6.46 8.75 4.02
CA ILE A 105 -5.55 9.72 4.60
C ILE A 105 -5.25 9.32 6.03
N LEU A 106 -3.97 9.01 6.27
CA LEU A 106 -3.46 8.49 7.52
C LEU A 106 -2.41 9.46 8.07
N PRO A 107 -2.77 10.32 9.06
CA PRO A 107 -1.83 11.30 9.59
C PRO A 107 -0.54 10.72 10.15
N SER A 108 -0.57 9.50 10.71
CA SER A 108 0.65 8.80 11.09
C SER A 108 0.48 7.29 11.08
N ILE A 109 1.56 6.58 10.78
CA ILE A 109 1.72 5.14 10.97
C ILE A 109 3.03 4.93 11.71
N VAL A 110 2.98 4.26 12.86
CA VAL A 110 4.17 3.95 13.66
C VAL A 110 4.30 2.45 13.82
N THR A 111 5.43 1.94 13.37
CA THR A 111 5.94 0.59 13.56
C THR A 111 7.31 0.67 14.23
N SER A 112 7.79 -0.41 14.84
CA SER A 112 9.21 -0.49 15.18
C SER A 112 9.93 -1.16 14.01
N PRO A 113 10.88 -0.52 13.30
CA PRO A 113 11.58 0.75 13.61
C PRO A 113 11.13 1.98 12.78
N ALA A 114 10.02 1.91 12.03
CA ALA A 114 9.65 2.96 11.06
C ALA A 114 8.43 3.79 11.48
N ARG A 115 8.52 5.10 11.27
CA ARG A 115 7.43 6.06 11.39
C ARG A 115 7.15 6.71 10.04
N VAL A 116 5.89 6.81 9.67
CA VAL A 116 5.42 7.52 8.49
C VAL A 116 4.45 8.59 8.94
N ASP A 117 4.67 9.83 8.52
CA ASP A 117 3.77 10.95 8.81
C ASP A 117 3.13 11.45 7.50
N GLY A 118 1.86 11.84 7.57
CA GLY A 118 1.13 12.47 6.46
C GLY A 118 0.90 11.57 5.25
N LEU A 119 0.52 10.30 5.46
CA LEU A 119 0.27 9.39 4.35
C LEU A 119 -1.07 9.69 3.68
N ALA A 120 -1.06 9.82 2.35
CA ALA A 120 -2.24 9.78 1.50
C ALA A 120 -2.07 8.64 0.48
N LEU A 121 -3.14 7.88 0.26
CA LEU A 121 -3.21 6.76 -0.67
C LEU A 121 -4.42 6.99 -1.58
N ALA A 122 -4.25 6.69 -2.87
CA ALA A 122 -5.34 6.51 -3.82
C ALA A 122 -5.07 5.27 -4.67
N LEU A 123 -6.08 4.42 -4.83
CA LEU A 123 -6.08 3.25 -5.69
C LEU A 123 -7.26 3.34 -6.65
N HIS A 124 -7.07 2.90 -7.87
CA HIS A 124 -8.06 2.94 -8.92
C HIS A 124 -8.01 1.67 -9.79
N SER A 125 -9.17 1.23 -10.26
CA SER A 125 -9.31 0.23 -11.30
C SER A 125 -10.52 0.57 -12.17
N ASP A 126 -10.39 0.49 -13.49
CA ASP A 126 -11.51 0.70 -14.41
C ASP A 126 -12.30 -0.58 -14.69
N ALA A 127 -11.71 -1.76 -14.45
CA ALA A 127 -12.27 -3.05 -14.89
C ALA A 127 -11.82 -4.20 -13.99
N PHE A 128 -12.15 -4.12 -12.70
CA PHE A 128 -11.84 -5.15 -11.73
C PHE A 128 -12.90 -6.25 -11.68
N ASP A 129 -12.46 -7.49 -11.80
CA ASP A 129 -13.26 -8.67 -11.52
C ASP A 129 -13.33 -8.91 -10.00
N LEU A 130 -14.44 -8.48 -9.38
CA LEU A 130 -14.73 -8.64 -7.96
C LEU A 130 -14.74 -10.10 -7.52
N LYS A 131 -15.19 -11.01 -8.40
CA LYS A 131 -15.35 -12.43 -8.07
C LYS A 131 -14.01 -13.14 -8.02
N ASN A 132 -13.18 -12.90 -9.03
CA ASN A 132 -11.86 -13.51 -9.15
C ASN A 132 -10.77 -12.70 -8.44
N ARG A 133 -11.10 -11.51 -7.93
CA ARG A 133 -10.17 -10.53 -7.34
C ARG A 133 -9.01 -10.24 -8.28
N ALA A 134 -9.36 -9.94 -9.52
CA ALA A 134 -8.38 -9.80 -10.59
C ALA A 134 -8.69 -8.59 -11.47
N GLY A 135 -7.68 -7.90 -11.99
CA GLY A 135 -7.89 -6.75 -12.85
C GLY A 135 -6.69 -5.81 -12.84
N SER A 136 -6.72 -4.82 -13.74
CA SER A 136 -5.75 -3.73 -13.70
C SER A 136 -5.96 -2.89 -12.44
N VAL A 137 -4.87 -2.47 -11.81
CA VAL A 137 -4.91 -1.58 -10.66
C VAL A 137 -3.84 -0.53 -10.85
N SER A 138 -4.21 0.73 -10.63
CA SER A 138 -3.26 1.83 -10.50
C SER A 138 -3.37 2.45 -9.12
N GLY A 139 -2.31 3.10 -8.67
CA GLY A 139 -2.29 3.69 -7.35
C GLY A 139 -1.22 4.74 -7.18
N THR A 140 -1.45 5.65 -6.24
CA THR A 140 -0.47 6.61 -5.77
C THR A 140 -0.44 6.60 -4.25
N VAL A 141 0.76 6.78 -3.71
CA VAL A 141 1.01 7.01 -2.29
C VAL A 141 1.86 8.26 -2.17
N SER A 142 1.51 9.14 -1.24
CA SER A 142 2.38 10.24 -0.84
C SER A 142 2.52 10.25 0.67
N VAL A 143 3.73 10.49 1.16
CA VAL A 143 4.03 10.62 2.58
C VAL A 143 4.84 11.89 2.79
N ASP A 144 4.54 12.65 3.83
CA ASP A 144 5.23 13.90 4.11
C ASP A 144 6.63 13.66 4.71
N LYS A 145 6.76 12.58 5.48
CA LYS A 145 8.03 12.19 6.11
C LYS A 145 8.07 10.71 6.40
N VAL A 146 9.23 10.10 6.15
CA VAL A 146 9.57 8.75 6.64
C VAL A 146 10.70 8.86 7.66
N GLY A 147 10.42 8.50 8.90
CA GLY A 147 11.42 8.27 9.94
C GLY A 147 11.83 6.80 9.95
N LEU A 148 13.08 6.52 9.60
CA LEU A 148 13.66 5.18 9.66
C LEU A 148 15.01 5.26 10.37
N ASP A 149 15.22 4.42 11.38
CA ASP A 149 16.50 4.33 12.09
C ASP A 149 17.49 3.46 11.30
N ASN A 150 17.87 3.93 10.12
CA ASN A 150 18.89 3.32 9.30
C ASN A 150 19.71 4.41 8.59
N PRO A 151 20.97 4.64 8.98
CA PRO A 151 21.78 5.75 8.44
C PRO A 151 22.14 5.59 6.96
N VAL A 152 21.98 4.39 6.38
CA VAL A 152 22.22 4.11 4.96
C VAL A 152 21.00 4.49 4.12
N ILE A 153 19.79 4.23 4.60
CA ILE A 153 18.55 4.42 3.83
C ILE A 153 17.91 5.78 4.12
N ALA A 154 17.96 6.25 5.37
CA ALA A 154 17.28 7.48 5.81
C ALA A 154 17.58 8.71 4.93
N PRO A 155 18.83 8.96 4.46
CA PRO A 155 19.11 10.07 3.56
C PRO A 155 18.42 9.97 2.19
N LEU A 156 18.16 8.76 1.70
CA LEU A 156 17.54 8.51 0.38
C LEU A 156 16.03 8.76 0.39
N ILE A 157 15.39 8.70 1.56
CA ILE A 157 13.94 8.86 1.73
C ILE A 157 13.60 10.02 2.66
N ALA A 158 14.54 10.95 2.84
CA ALA A 158 14.33 12.16 3.59
C ALA A 158 13.31 13.07 2.87
N GLY A 159 12.51 13.79 3.66
CA GLY A 159 11.48 14.68 3.13
C GLY A 159 10.26 13.95 2.60
N LYS A 160 9.58 14.58 1.64
CA LYS A 160 8.38 14.06 1.02
C LYS A 160 8.73 12.91 0.09
N VAL A 161 8.02 11.79 0.22
CA VAL A 161 8.17 10.64 -0.67
C VAL A 161 6.85 10.40 -1.39
N THR A 162 6.92 10.14 -2.68
CA THR A 162 5.78 9.76 -3.52
C THR A 162 6.07 8.45 -4.21
N ALA A 163 5.07 7.60 -4.33
CA ALA A 163 5.13 6.37 -5.10
C ALA A 163 3.92 6.28 -6.02
N ALA A 164 4.12 5.72 -7.21
CA ALA A 164 3.05 5.39 -8.12
C ALA A 164 3.18 3.93 -8.56
N LEU A 165 2.06 3.29 -8.83
CA LEU A 165 1.98 1.90 -9.25
C LEU A 165 0.96 1.80 -10.38
N SER A 166 1.28 0.99 -11.38
CA SER A 166 0.34 0.43 -12.34
C SER A 166 0.69 -1.05 -12.54
N GLY A 167 -0.33 -1.88 -12.49
CA GLY A 167 -0.14 -3.32 -12.59
C GLY A 167 -1.45 -4.08 -12.71
N ARG A 168 -1.35 -5.40 -12.51
CA ARG A 168 -2.47 -6.32 -12.54
C ARG A 168 -2.46 -7.18 -11.29
N LEU A 169 -3.59 -7.20 -10.59
CA LEU A 169 -3.84 -8.16 -9.53
C LEU A 169 -4.48 -9.42 -10.12
N THR A 170 -4.11 -10.56 -9.56
CA THR A 170 -4.79 -11.85 -9.73
C THR A 170 -4.99 -12.46 -8.34
N ALA A 171 -5.71 -13.57 -8.26
CA ALA A 171 -5.89 -14.29 -6.99
C ALA A 171 -4.55 -14.68 -6.31
N ASP A 172 -3.50 -14.85 -7.11
CA ASP A 172 -2.27 -15.50 -6.69
C ASP A 172 -1.00 -14.68 -6.91
N ALA A 173 -1.10 -13.54 -7.59
CA ALA A 173 0.05 -12.72 -7.93
C ALA A 173 -0.34 -11.26 -8.20
N VAL A 174 0.63 -10.38 -8.00
CA VAL A 174 0.62 -8.99 -8.46
C VAL A 174 1.69 -8.87 -9.55
N ALA A 175 1.27 -8.58 -10.78
CA ALA A 175 2.17 -8.13 -11.84
C ALA A 175 2.29 -6.60 -11.76
N ILE A 176 3.51 -6.08 -11.71
CA ILE A 176 3.84 -4.67 -11.67
C ILE A 176 4.32 -4.28 -13.06
N ASP A 177 3.46 -3.59 -13.82
CA ASP A 177 3.78 -3.09 -15.16
C ASP A 177 4.74 -1.89 -15.04
N SER A 178 4.45 -1.01 -14.09
CA SER A 178 5.36 0.06 -13.67
C SER A 178 5.12 0.45 -12.23
N GLY A 179 6.18 0.62 -11.46
CA GLY A 179 6.17 1.24 -10.14
C GLY A 179 7.26 2.30 -10.10
N SER A 180 7.02 3.37 -9.36
CA SER A 180 8.01 4.40 -9.09
C SER A 180 8.00 4.81 -7.63
N LEU A 181 9.16 5.24 -7.15
CA LEU A 181 9.30 5.90 -5.86
C LEU A 181 10.27 7.07 -6.01
N LYS A 182 9.82 8.25 -5.57
CA LYS A 182 10.51 9.52 -5.69
C LYS A 182 10.55 10.25 -4.36
N SER A 183 11.74 10.69 -3.97
CA SER A 183 12.03 11.64 -2.90
C SER A 183 12.88 12.79 -3.45
N ASP A 184 13.37 13.67 -2.57
CA ASP A 184 14.33 14.71 -2.95
C ASP A 184 15.69 14.13 -3.40
N ALA A 185 16.06 12.96 -2.88
CA ALA A 185 17.36 12.33 -3.11
C ALA A 185 17.30 11.06 -3.96
N LEU A 186 16.12 10.46 -4.15
CA LEU A 186 15.99 9.17 -4.83
C LEU A 186 14.91 9.26 -5.90
N ASN A 187 15.23 8.79 -7.09
CA ASN A 187 14.25 8.47 -8.12
C ASN A 187 14.42 7.00 -8.49
N SER A 188 13.37 6.21 -8.35
CA SER A 188 13.44 4.76 -8.58
C SER A 188 12.23 4.26 -9.35
N GLN A 189 12.45 3.15 -10.06
CA GLN A 189 11.50 2.46 -10.89
C GLN A 189 11.59 0.96 -10.59
N VAL A 190 10.43 0.30 -10.60
CA VAL A 190 10.31 -1.14 -10.38
C VAL A 190 9.29 -1.73 -11.36
N ALA A 191 9.57 -2.92 -11.87
CA ALA A 191 8.64 -3.73 -12.65
C ALA A 191 8.88 -5.20 -12.36
N GLY A 192 7.89 -6.06 -12.54
CA GLY A 192 8.04 -7.50 -12.32
C GLY A 192 6.82 -8.11 -11.66
N GLN A 193 7.02 -9.09 -10.79
CA GLN A 193 5.93 -9.85 -10.18
C GLN A 193 6.19 -10.23 -8.74
N VAL A 194 5.11 -10.31 -7.97
CA VAL A 194 5.07 -10.82 -6.60
C VAL A 194 4.01 -11.90 -6.52
N SER A 195 4.39 -13.11 -6.09
CA SER A 195 3.47 -14.20 -5.80
C SER A 195 2.84 -13.99 -4.44
N LEU A 196 1.51 -14.04 -4.38
CA LEU A 196 0.71 -13.98 -3.16
C LEU A 196 0.56 -15.35 -2.50
N ARG A 197 0.84 -16.45 -3.21
CA ARG A 197 0.74 -17.81 -2.65
C ARG A 197 1.88 -18.12 -1.69
N ASP A 198 3.09 -17.77 -2.09
CA ASP A 198 4.34 -18.22 -1.45
C ASP A 198 5.32 -17.07 -1.18
N GLY A 199 4.96 -15.83 -1.52
CA GLY A 199 5.81 -14.66 -1.30
C GLY A 199 7.05 -14.62 -2.19
N ALA A 200 7.10 -15.39 -3.27
CA ALA A 200 8.16 -15.30 -4.26
C ALA A 200 8.12 -13.93 -4.96
N ILE A 201 9.30 -13.36 -5.22
CA ILE A 201 9.45 -12.02 -5.81
C ILE A 201 10.40 -12.15 -7.02
N ASP A 202 10.07 -11.51 -8.13
CA ASP A 202 10.99 -11.30 -9.26
C ASP A 202 10.80 -9.88 -9.79
N LEU A 203 11.72 -8.99 -9.46
CA LEU A 203 11.62 -7.56 -9.73
C LEU A 203 12.86 -7.06 -10.50
N ASN A 204 12.61 -6.24 -11.50
CA ASN A 204 13.60 -5.38 -12.12
C ASN A 204 13.57 -4.02 -11.43
N LEU A 205 14.72 -3.56 -10.98
CA LEU A 205 14.89 -2.31 -10.24
C LEU A 205 15.80 -1.37 -11.02
N LYS A 206 15.45 -0.09 -11.01
CA LYS A 206 16.33 1.01 -11.43
C LYS A 206 16.21 2.13 -10.41
N ALA A 207 17.33 2.75 -10.05
CA ALA A 207 17.36 3.84 -9.10
C ALA A 207 18.46 4.83 -9.47
N ASP A 208 18.23 6.09 -9.20
CA ASP A 208 19.16 7.19 -9.40
C ASP A 208 19.14 8.08 -8.15
N ALA A 209 20.32 8.40 -7.64
CA ALA A 209 20.51 9.22 -6.45
C ALA A 209 21.80 10.05 -6.56
N PRO A 210 21.86 11.26 -5.96
CA PRO A 210 23.10 12.00 -5.84
C PRO A 210 24.05 11.25 -4.89
N SER A 211 25.34 11.26 -5.19
CA SER A 211 26.35 10.55 -4.40
C SER A 211 26.43 11.07 -2.96
N SER A 212 26.06 12.33 -2.73
CA SER A 212 25.94 12.92 -1.39
C SER A 212 24.89 12.22 -0.50
N ALA A 213 23.85 11.62 -1.09
CA ALA A 213 22.81 10.88 -0.37
C ALA A 213 23.16 9.39 -0.17
N LEU A 214 24.21 8.88 -0.81
CA LEU A 214 24.69 7.51 -0.62
C LEU A 214 25.57 7.37 0.63
N PRO A 215 25.82 6.14 1.12
CA PRO A 215 26.70 5.90 2.27
C PRO A 215 28.10 6.51 2.08
N ALA A 216 28.66 7.09 3.14
CA ALA A 216 29.94 7.79 3.10
C ALA A 216 31.08 6.95 2.47
N ALA A 217 31.08 5.64 2.74
CA ALA A 217 32.06 4.70 2.20
C ALA A 217 32.06 4.61 0.66
N ALA A 218 30.94 4.90 -0.01
CA ALA A 218 30.83 4.84 -1.47
C ALA A 218 31.21 6.17 -2.15
N ARG A 219 31.14 7.31 -1.44
CA ARG A 219 31.16 8.65 -2.07
C ARG A 219 32.45 8.99 -2.81
N GLY A 220 33.60 8.56 -2.27
CA GLY A 220 34.92 8.96 -2.80
C GLY A 220 35.22 8.46 -4.22
N MET A 221 34.46 7.47 -4.70
CA MET A 221 34.66 6.84 -6.03
C MET A 221 33.59 7.24 -7.05
N LEU A 222 32.54 7.93 -6.61
CA LEU A 222 31.37 8.24 -7.43
C LEU A 222 31.47 9.64 -8.03
N GLY A 223 30.88 9.82 -9.21
CA GLY A 223 30.59 11.14 -9.77
C GLY A 223 29.49 11.85 -8.99
N GLU A 224 28.85 12.87 -9.58
CA GLU A 224 27.78 13.64 -8.92
C GLU A 224 26.56 12.77 -8.57
N ARG A 225 26.20 11.85 -9.47
CA ARG A 225 25.06 10.94 -9.35
C ARG A 225 25.47 9.50 -9.60
N ALA A 226 24.72 8.59 -9.01
CA ALA A 226 24.86 7.16 -9.20
C ALA A 226 23.53 6.58 -9.68
N GLU A 227 23.58 5.88 -10.80
CA GLU A 227 22.48 5.06 -11.29
C GLU A 227 22.77 3.60 -10.98
N ILE A 228 21.77 2.90 -10.45
CA ILE A 228 21.82 1.49 -10.10
C ILE A 228 20.69 0.78 -10.84
N SER A 229 21.00 -0.35 -11.45
CA SER A 229 19.99 -1.29 -11.95
C SER A 229 20.29 -2.69 -11.49
N ALA A 230 19.27 -3.49 -11.20
CA ALA A 230 19.43 -4.87 -10.75
C ALA A 230 18.15 -5.68 -10.95
N THR A 231 18.29 -6.99 -10.93
CA THR A 231 17.18 -7.93 -10.76
C THR A 231 17.19 -8.46 -9.33
N LEU A 232 16.05 -8.40 -8.64
CA LEU A 232 15.86 -8.92 -7.30
C LEU A 232 14.92 -10.12 -7.37
N LYS A 233 15.42 -11.29 -6.99
CA LYS A 233 14.64 -12.50 -6.82
C LYS A 233 14.57 -12.86 -5.34
N ARG A 234 13.39 -13.19 -4.84
CA ARG A 234 13.19 -13.85 -3.55
C ARG A 234 12.47 -15.16 -3.80
N ASP A 235 13.01 -16.26 -3.31
CA ASP A 235 12.35 -17.56 -3.40
C ASP A 235 11.34 -17.76 -2.23
N PRO A 236 10.48 -18.80 -2.30
CA PRO A 236 9.55 -19.11 -1.21
C PRO A 236 10.22 -19.41 0.14
N ASN A 237 11.48 -19.89 0.13
CA ASN A 237 12.25 -20.21 1.32
C ASN A 237 12.86 -18.95 1.98
N GLY A 238 12.74 -17.81 1.32
CA GLY A 238 13.28 -16.52 1.77
C GLY A 238 14.70 -16.24 1.32
N SER A 239 15.29 -17.07 0.47
CA SER A 239 16.57 -16.77 -0.16
C SER A 239 16.40 -15.59 -1.10
N ILE A 240 17.36 -14.66 -1.06
CA ILE A 240 17.37 -13.46 -1.89
C ILE A 240 18.55 -13.56 -2.86
N ALA A 241 18.31 -13.27 -4.13
CA ALA A 241 19.35 -13.15 -5.15
C ALA A 241 19.20 -11.80 -5.85
N ILE A 242 20.30 -11.06 -5.91
CA ILE A 242 20.45 -9.84 -6.69
C ILE A 242 21.34 -10.18 -7.89
N GLY A 243 20.77 -10.21 -9.08
CA GLY A 243 21.48 -10.52 -10.32
C GLY A 243 21.59 -9.30 -11.24
N GLY A 244 22.66 -9.25 -12.03
CA GLY A 244 22.86 -8.18 -13.01
C GLY A 244 22.91 -6.79 -12.36
N LEU A 245 23.47 -6.68 -11.15
CA LEU A 245 23.68 -5.40 -10.50
C LEU A 245 24.64 -4.59 -11.38
N LYS A 246 24.20 -3.43 -11.83
CA LYS A 246 25.02 -2.47 -12.56
C LYS A 246 24.93 -1.12 -11.89
N LEU A 247 26.08 -0.56 -11.55
CA LEU A 247 26.26 0.77 -11.00
C LEU A 247 27.02 1.62 -12.02
N THR A 248 26.47 2.78 -12.36
CA THR A 248 27.14 3.78 -13.22
C THR A 248 27.17 5.13 -12.52
N SER A 249 28.35 5.76 -12.46
CA SER A 249 28.52 7.06 -11.81
C SER A 249 29.72 7.82 -12.38
N GLY A 250 29.47 8.85 -13.19
CA GLY A 250 30.54 9.55 -13.92
C GLY A 250 31.31 8.58 -14.82
N ALA A 251 32.62 8.47 -14.63
CA ALA A 251 33.46 7.51 -15.36
C ALA A 251 33.43 6.09 -14.76
N LEU A 252 32.87 5.90 -13.56
CA LEU A 252 32.81 4.61 -12.90
C LEU A 252 31.67 3.77 -13.48
N THR A 253 31.99 2.52 -13.85
CA THR A 253 31.02 1.45 -14.07
C THR A 253 31.44 0.25 -13.23
N ALA A 254 30.49 -0.32 -12.48
CA ALA A 254 30.70 -1.54 -11.71
C ALA A 254 29.54 -2.51 -11.98
N GLU A 255 29.87 -3.79 -12.06
CA GLU A 255 28.91 -4.87 -12.24
C GLU A 255 29.07 -5.88 -11.11
N GLY A 256 27.97 -6.54 -10.73
CA GLY A 256 28.00 -7.49 -9.64
C GLY A 256 26.75 -8.34 -9.49
N GLN A 257 26.78 -9.15 -8.46
CA GLN A 257 25.67 -9.98 -8.00
C GLN A 257 25.85 -10.22 -6.51
N ALA A 258 24.75 -10.46 -5.81
CA ALA A 258 24.76 -10.82 -4.40
C ALA A 258 23.70 -11.88 -4.16
N SER A 259 23.92 -12.77 -3.20
CA SER A 259 22.92 -13.74 -2.77
C SER A 259 22.92 -13.82 -1.26
N LEU A 260 21.76 -14.10 -0.68
CA LEU A 260 21.57 -14.34 0.73
C LEU A 260 20.72 -15.60 0.86
N ALA A 261 21.30 -16.66 1.41
CA ALA A 261 20.61 -17.91 1.73
C ALA A 261 20.88 -18.25 3.20
N ASP A 262 19.86 -18.67 3.95
CA ASP A 262 20.01 -19.04 5.37
C ASP A 262 20.70 -17.97 6.24
N ASN A 263 20.41 -16.68 6.01
CA ASN A 263 21.09 -15.54 6.66
C ASN A 263 22.62 -15.47 6.43
N LYS A 264 23.14 -16.13 5.40
CA LYS A 264 24.53 -15.99 4.94
C LYS A 264 24.60 -15.30 3.58
N VAL A 265 25.36 -14.22 3.52
CA VAL A 265 25.73 -13.49 2.29
C VAL A 265 26.90 -14.19 1.61
#